data_AF-V6IVD5-F1
#
_entry.id   AF-V6IVD5-F1
#
_cell.length_a   1.000
_cell.length_b   1.000
_cell.length_c   1.000
_cell.angle_alpha   90.00
_cell.angle_beta   90.00
_cell.angle_gamma   90.00
#
_symmetry.space_group_name_H-M   'P 1'
#
loop_
_entity.id
_entity.type
_entity.pdbx_description
1 polymer ?
#
loop_
_entity_poly.entity_id
_entity_poly.type
_entity_poly.pdbx_seq_one_letter_code
_entity_poly.pdbx_strand_id
1 'polypeptide(L)'
;MKKRKKLRFWVIIVLLSFLVISSSIRTGQFVTHSFLKAGELQSEMLHLRAEITSGSPIAMITKKRKAEAMQVRQDKQKARAVSQDIAKSANGTIKEIRLVPGGQSIGVQLSTKGVLVVGYHLISTASGETSPGESAGIRVGDVITKINGKTTSSITDVRHIMNVSKSGEPLKVTLIRQRIMVRKSLIPLKDKANERYQLGLFIRDSASGIGTMTFYDPSSGTYGALGHVISDRDTGQPILVKNGRIVRSVVQAIDRGREGKPGEKIAFFPENALSIGNVSKNTPFGIFGTMKKNDSIRSDIMDAALPIATAEQVKEGPAKILTVLNGNKVEAFSIQILNSIPQKHPATKGLVIKITDPRLLKATGGIIQGMSGSPIIQDGKLVGAVTHVFVNDPTSGYGVHIEWMIEEAGIDKNHQFLRKEAAG
;
A
#
# COMPACT_ATOMS: atom_id res chain seq x y z
N MET A 1 41.44 18.87 46.61
CA MET A 1 40.79 17.53 46.66
C MET A 1 39.98 17.33 45.38
N LYS A 2 40.54 16.82 44.26
CA LYS A 2 40.98 15.43 44.01
C LYS A 2 39.93 14.39 44.46
N LYS A 3 38.85 14.21 43.69
CA LYS A 3 38.07 12.95 43.53
C LYS A 3 36.84 13.24 42.65
N ARG A 4 37.03 13.29 41.33
CA ARG A 4 35.97 13.11 40.30
C ARG A 4 36.50 12.96 38.86
N LYS A 5 37.82 13.09 38.64
CA LYS A 5 38.49 12.75 37.36
C LYS A 5 39.04 11.31 37.26
N LYS A 6 38.84 10.44 38.26
CA LYS A 6 39.36 9.05 38.27
C LYS A 6 38.41 7.96 37.76
N LEU A 7 37.16 8.28 37.42
CA LEU A 7 36.18 7.27 36.96
C LEU A 7 36.06 7.16 35.43
N ARG A 8 36.67 8.09 34.66
CA ARG A 8 36.70 8.03 33.18
C ARG A 8 37.96 7.38 32.60
N PHE A 9 38.93 7.01 33.44
CA PHE A 9 40.21 6.42 32.99
C PHE A 9 40.23 4.88 33.06
N TRP A 10 39.31 4.26 33.83
CA TRP A 10 39.28 2.80 34.02
C TRP A 10 38.36 2.04 33.05
N VAL A 11 37.43 2.72 32.36
CA VAL A 11 36.53 2.08 31.38
C VAL A 11 37.15 2.02 29.97
N ILE A 12 38.15 2.86 29.68
CA ILE A 12 38.84 2.91 28.38
C ILE A 12 39.98 1.87 28.31
N ILE A 13 40.51 1.42 29.45
CA ILE A 13 41.62 0.44 29.51
C ILE A 13 41.11 -1.01 29.38
N VAL A 14 39.85 -1.29 29.71
CA VAL A 14 39.24 -2.64 29.58
C VAL A 14 38.76 -2.94 28.15
N LEU A 15 38.60 -1.92 27.30
CA LEU A 15 38.20 -2.08 25.89
C LEU A 15 39.37 -2.08 24.88
N LEU A 16 40.61 -1.82 25.35
CA LEU A 16 41.81 -1.76 24.50
C LEU A 16 42.79 -2.94 24.72
N SER A 17 42.47 -3.87 25.63
CA SER A 17 43.22 -5.11 25.87
C SER A 17 42.59 -6.35 25.25
N PHE A 18 41.53 -6.20 24.44
CA PHE A 18 40.91 -7.30 23.67
C PHE A 18 41.12 -7.17 22.15
N LEU A 19 41.90 -6.16 21.73
CA LEU A 19 42.42 -6.01 20.38
C LEU A 19 43.95 -6.09 20.50
N VAL A 20 44.60 -6.91 19.68
CA VAL A 20 46.05 -7.20 19.62
C VAL A 20 46.51 -8.40 20.47
N ILE A 21 46.29 -9.60 19.91
CA ILE A 21 47.10 -10.83 19.84
C ILE A 21 46.23 -11.71 18.91
N SER A 22 46.53 -12.02 17.66
CA SER A 22 47.77 -12.57 17.11
C SER A 22 47.82 -12.38 15.59
N SER A 23 48.82 -11.65 15.09
CA SER A 23 49.28 -11.73 13.70
C SER A 23 50.80 -11.59 13.67
N SER A 24 51.42 -12.47 12.87
CA SER A 24 52.79 -12.41 12.32
C SER A 24 53.89 -13.13 13.09
N ILE A 25 54.29 -14.28 12.55
CA ILE A 25 55.70 -14.64 12.36
C ILE A 25 55.91 -15.04 10.88
N ARG A 26 56.61 -14.18 10.15
CA ARG A 26 57.43 -14.42 8.93
C ARG A 26 58.78 -15.01 9.42
N THR A 27 59.60 -15.81 8.75
CA THR A 27 60.19 -15.78 7.38
C THR A 27 61.20 -16.96 7.28
N GLY A 28 61.26 -17.70 6.16
CA GLY A 28 62.45 -17.83 5.27
C GLY A 28 63.09 -19.23 5.44
N GLN A 29 63.74 -19.95 4.51
CA GLN A 29 64.12 -19.89 3.09
C GLN A 29 64.91 -21.22 2.82
N PHE A 30 65.35 -21.50 1.57
CA PHE A 30 66.21 -22.60 1.03
C PHE A 30 65.48 -23.82 0.41
N VAL A 31 65.42 -24.08 -0.92
CA VAL A 31 66.46 -24.30 -2.01
C VAL A 31 67.16 -25.66 -1.75
N THR A 32 67.22 -26.72 -2.58
CA THR A 32 67.10 -26.98 -4.05
C THR A 32 67.13 -28.49 -4.38
N HIS A 33 66.62 -28.84 -5.58
CA HIS A 33 67.08 -29.86 -6.56
C HIS A 33 67.03 -31.40 -6.31
N SER A 34 66.07 -32.04 -7.00
CA SER A 34 66.23 -32.98 -8.14
C SER A 34 66.45 -34.51 -7.97
N PHE A 35 65.83 -35.21 -8.95
CA PHE A 35 66.12 -36.52 -9.56
C PHE A 35 65.33 -37.79 -9.14
N LEU A 36 64.42 -38.18 -10.05
CA LEU A 36 64.15 -39.53 -10.59
C LEU A 36 63.97 -40.72 -9.61
N LYS A 37 62.76 -41.29 -9.59
CA LYS A 37 62.43 -42.48 -10.41
C LYS A 37 60.93 -42.82 -10.28
N ALA A 38 60.24 -42.70 -11.42
CA ALA A 38 58.96 -43.35 -11.67
C ALA A 38 59.20 -44.87 -11.76
N GLY A 39 58.53 -45.64 -10.91
CA GLY A 39 58.66 -47.10 -10.92
C GLY A 39 57.88 -47.84 -9.83
N GLU A 40 57.57 -47.20 -8.69
CA GLU A 40 57.04 -47.94 -7.53
C GLU A 40 55.69 -47.46 -6.97
N LEU A 41 54.97 -46.55 -7.65
CA LEU A 41 53.67 -46.04 -7.18
C LEU A 41 52.50 -46.37 -8.12
N GLN A 42 52.62 -47.46 -8.88
CA GLN A 42 51.55 -47.97 -9.74
C GLN A 42 50.81 -49.18 -9.12
N SER A 43 51.31 -49.74 -8.01
CA SER A 43 50.65 -50.79 -7.22
C SER A 43 49.79 -50.25 -6.07
N GLU A 44 50.07 -49.05 -5.54
CA GLU A 44 49.27 -48.43 -4.45
C GLU A 44 48.07 -47.61 -4.94
N MET A 45 48.03 -47.16 -6.20
CA MET A 45 46.87 -46.47 -6.77
C MET A 45 45.80 -47.41 -7.35
N LEU A 46 46.08 -48.71 -7.47
CA LEU A 46 45.11 -49.71 -7.92
C LEU A 46 44.27 -50.30 -6.79
N HIS A 47 44.69 -50.15 -5.52
CA HIS A 47 43.96 -50.66 -4.36
C HIS A 47 43.03 -49.66 -3.68
N LEU A 48 42.98 -48.40 -4.12
CA LEU A 48 42.01 -47.41 -3.65
C LEU A 48 40.82 -47.20 -4.61
N ARG A 49 40.51 -48.21 -5.45
CA ARG A 49 39.39 -48.17 -6.40
C ARG A 49 38.40 -49.33 -6.27
N ALA A 50 38.39 -49.99 -5.12
CA ALA A 50 37.38 -51.00 -4.78
C ALA A 50 37.03 -50.90 -3.29
N GLU A 51 36.17 -49.93 -2.95
CA GLU A 51 35.16 -49.98 -1.87
C GLU A 51 34.62 -48.57 -1.59
N ILE A 52 33.77 -48.07 -2.48
CA ILE A 52 32.66 -47.21 -2.05
C ILE A 52 31.40 -47.95 -2.46
N THR A 53 31.08 -48.91 -1.62
CA THR A 53 29.81 -49.63 -1.57
C THR A 53 28.66 -48.64 -1.38
N SER A 54 27.52 -49.03 -1.94
CA SER A 54 26.23 -48.34 -1.89
C SER A 54 25.75 -48.14 -0.45
N GLY A 55 26.12 -47.02 0.18
CA GLY A 55 25.66 -46.71 1.54
C GLY A 55 26.16 -45.42 2.18
N SER A 56 27.15 -44.72 1.60
CA SER A 56 27.67 -43.49 2.22
C SER A 56 26.63 -42.34 2.22
N PRO A 57 26.45 -41.59 3.33
CA PRO A 57 25.55 -40.44 3.42
C PRO A 57 25.78 -39.39 2.31
N ILE A 58 27.03 -39.22 1.89
CA ILE A 58 27.41 -38.28 0.82
C ILE A 58 26.92 -38.77 -0.55
N ALA A 59 26.97 -40.08 -0.81
CA ALA A 59 26.47 -40.68 -2.05
C ALA A 59 24.92 -40.62 -2.13
N MET A 60 24.23 -40.77 -0.99
CA MET A 60 22.77 -40.58 -0.92
C MET A 60 22.35 -39.12 -1.18
N ILE A 61 23.04 -38.15 -0.58
CA ILE A 61 22.75 -36.72 -0.80
C ILE A 61 22.99 -36.33 -2.27
N THR A 62 24.04 -36.89 -2.88
CA THR A 62 24.37 -36.61 -4.29
C THR A 62 23.38 -37.25 -5.26
N LYS A 63 22.91 -38.48 -4.99
CA LYS A 63 21.82 -39.12 -5.76
C LYS A 63 20.50 -38.38 -5.60
N LYS A 64 20.15 -37.95 -4.38
CA LYS A 64 18.93 -37.18 -4.10
C LYS A 64 18.93 -35.85 -4.84
N ARG A 65 20.03 -35.09 -4.81
CA ARG A 65 20.15 -33.83 -5.55
C ARG A 65 20.12 -34.01 -7.07
N LYS A 66 20.70 -35.09 -7.61
CA LYS A 66 20.60 -35.41 -9.05
C LYS A 66 19.19 -35.82 -9.46
N ALA A 67 18.47 -36.57 -8.63
CA ALA A 67 17.08 -36.94 -8.86
C ALA A 67 16.17 -35.70 -8.81
N GLU A 68 16.34 -34.83 -7.81
CA GLU A 68 15.62 -33.54 -7.70
C GLU A 68 15.91 -32.63 -8.90
N ALA A 69 17.17 -32.54 -9.35
CA ALA A 69 17.54 -31.76 -10.52
C ALA A 69 16.97 -32.33 -11.85
N MET A 70 16.89 -33.66 -11.97
CA MET A 70 16.24 -34.30 -13.12
C MET A 70 14.72 -34.14 -13.09
N GLN A 71 14.10 -34.22 -11.91
CA GLN A 71 12.67 -33.96 -11.70
C GLN A 71 12.34 -32.52 -12.10
N VAL A 72 13.07 -31.53 -11.60
CA VAL A 72 12.89 -30.11 -11.94
C VAL A 72 13.07 -29.85 -13.45
N ARG A 73 13.96 -30.61 -14.12
CA ARG A 73 14.21 -30.48 -15.55
C ARG A 73 13.09 -31.13 -16.39
N GLN A 74 12.55 -32.26 -15.94
CA GLN A 74 11.37 -32.90 -16.54
C GLN A 74 10.10 -32.08 -16.31
N ASP A 75 9.93 -31.48 -15.13
CA ASP A 75 8.80 -30.60 -14.81
C ASP A 75 8.85 -29.32 -15.64
N LYS A 76 10.05 -28.74 -15.85
CA LYS A 76 10.24 -27.61 -16.79
C LYS A 76 9.97 -28.00 -18.24
N GLN A 77 10.33 -29.21 -18.67
CA GLN A 77 10.05 -29.68 -20.04
C GLN A 77 8.56 -29.99 -20.24
N LYS A 78 7.89 -30.60 -19.26
CA LYS A 78 6.44 -30.81 -19.25
C LYS A 78 5.68 -29.48 -19.22
N ALA A 79 6.08 -28.53 -18.39
CA ALA A 79 5.50 -27.18 -18.37
C ALA A 79 5.65 -26.46 -19.73
N ARG A 80 6.77 -26.68 -20.43
CA ARG A 80 7.02 -26.09 -21.76
C ARG A 80 6.21 -26.76 -22.87
N ALA A 81 5.99 -28.08 -22.79
CA ALA A 81 5.13 -28.82 -23.71
C ALA A 81 3.64 -28.46 -23.49
N VAL A 82 3.20 -28.40 -22.23
CA VAL A 82 1.84 -27.95 -21.87
C VAL A 82 1.61 -26.49 -22.30
N SER A 83 2.60 -25.61 -22.16
CA SER A 83 2.52 -24.22 -22.67
C SER A 83 2.41 -24.15 -24.20
N GLN A 84 3.03 -25.09 -24.93
CA GLN A 84 2.96 -25.13 -26.40
C GLN A 84 1.65 -25.72 -26.92
N ASP A 85 1.01 -26.64 -26.18
CA ASP A 85 -0.30 -27.19 -26.52
C ASP A 85 -1.45 -26.22 -26.14
N ILE A 86 -1.32 -25.46 -25.05
CA ILE A 86 -2.26 -24.38 -24.69
C ILE A 86 -2.24 -23.26 -25.74
N ALA A 87 -1.07 -22.93 -26.29
CA ALA A 87 -0.93 -21.94 -27.36
C ALA A 87 -1.62 -22.35 -28.68
N LYS A 88 -1.91 -23.64 -28.88
CA LYS A 88 -2.63 -24.16 -30.06
C LYS A 88 -4.14 -24.30 -29.85
N SER A 89 -4.63 -24.31 -28.60
CA SER A 89 -6.06 -24.53 -28.30
C SER A 89 -6.82 -23.24 -27.94
N ALA A 90 -6.14 -22.19 -27.49
CA ALA A 90 -6.75 -20.90 -27.17
C ALA A 90 -6.87 -19.98 -28.40
N ASN A 91 -7.77 -20.30 -29.33
CA ASN A 91 -8.15 -19.39 -30.42
C ASN A 91 -9.19 -18.33 -29.97
N GLY A 92 -9.31 -18.09 -28.66
CA GLY A 92 -10.01 -16.95 -28.08
C GLY A 92 -9.00 -15.86 -27.79
N THR A 93 -9.00 -14.80 -28.59
CA THR A 93 -8.13 -13.62 -28.42
C THR A 93 -8.34 -13.03 -27.02
N ILE A 94 -7.38 -13.22 -26.11
CA ILE A 94 -7.37 -12.54 -24.81
C ILE A 94 -7.29 -11.05 -25.11
N LYS A 95 -8.37 -10.32 -24.84
CA LYS A 95 -8.43 -8.88 -25.08
C LYS A 95 -7.45 -8.19 -24.11
N GLU A 96 -6.38 -7.61 -24.66
CA GLU A 96 -5.41 -6.84 -23.90
C GLU A 96 -6.12 -5.65 -23.22
N ILE A 97 -6.08 -5.59 -21.88
CA ILE A 97 -6.65 -4.48 -21.12
C ILE A 97 -5.74 -3.26 -21.31
N ARG A 98 -6.33 -2.16 -21.77
CA ARG A 98 -5.65 -0.89 -21.96
C ARG A 98 -6.32 0.21 -21.15
N LEU A 99 -5.54 0.96 -20.40
CA LEU A 99 -6.01 2.00 -19.49
C LEU A 99 -5.27 3.31 -19.75
N VAL A 100 -5.98 4.42 -19.65
CA VAL A 100 -5.39 5.75 -19.75
C VAL A 100 -4.72 6.09 -18.42
N PRO A 101 -3.40 6.30 -18.37
CA PRO A 101 -2.74 6.74 -17.14
C PRO A 101 -3.25 8.12 -16.73
N GLY A 102 -3.57 8.27 -15.44
CA GLY A 102 -4.03 9.54 -14.89
C GLY A 102 -2.89 10.52 -14.61
N GLY A 103 -2.46 10.55 -13.36
CA GLY A 103 -1.45 11.48 -12.84
C GLY A 103 -2.04 12.83 -12.38
N GLN A 104 -3.29 13.15 -12.71
CA GLN A 104 -3.94 14.41 -12.32
C GLN A 104 -4.20 14.46 -10.81
N SER A 105 -4.06 15.64 -10.21
CA SER A 105 -4.53 15.90 -8.85
C SER A 105 -6.05 15.96 -8.81
N ILE A 106 -6.64 15.27 -7.84
CA ILE A 106 -8.08 15.25 -7.61
C ILE A 106 -8.39 15.59 -6.15
N GLY A 107 -9.47 16.33 -5.95
CA GLY A 107 -10.10 16.45 -4.63
C GLY A 107 -11.07 15.29 -4.45
N VAL A 108 -11.02 14.63 -3.30
CA VAL A 108 -11.91 13.53 -2.95
C VAL A 108 -12.77 13.99 -1.78
N GLN A 109 -14.09 13.77 -1.89
CA GLN A 109 -15.05 14.02 -0.82
C GLN A 109 -15.94 12.80 -0.66
N LEU A 110 -15.90 12.20 0.52
CA LEU A 110 -16.66 11.01 0.88
C LEU A 110 -17.70 11.36 1.94
N SER A 111 -18.88 10.77 1.81
CA SER A 111 -19.84 10.70 2.92
C SER A 111 -19.84 9.28 3.48
N THR A 112 -19.86 9.18 4.81
CA THR A 112 -19.88 7.90 5.51
C THR A 112 -21.29 7.29 5.49
N LYS A 113 -21.38 5.95 5.62
CA LYS A 113 -22.65 5.19 5.69
C LYS A 113 -23.49 5.51 6.93
N GLY A 114 -22.83 5.96 7.97
CA GLY A 114 -23.41 6.46 9.20
C GLY A 114 -22.47 7.49 9.82
N VAL A 115 -22.76 7.96 11.01
CA VAL A 115 -21.94 8.95 11.70
C VAL A 115 -20.82 8.26 12.47
N LEU A 116 -19.56 8.55 12.12
CA LEU A 116 -18.36 8.01 12.75
C LEU A 116 -18.07 8.71 14.09
N VAL A 117 -17.80 7.94 15.13
CA VAL A 117 -17.35 8.45 16.44
C VAL A 117 -15.84 8.59 16.43
N VAL A 118 -15.35 9.83 16.59
CA VAL A 118 -13.92 10.17 16.56
C VAL A 118 -13.35 10.55 17.93
N GLY A 119 -14.21 10.70 18.94
CA GLY A 119 -13.79 11.03 20.29
C GLY A 119 -14.98 11.24 21.22
N TYR A 120 -14.68 11.69 22.44
CA TYR A 120 -15.67 12.02 23.46
C TYR A 120 -15.48 13.44 23.93
N HIS A 121 -16.55 14.05 24.41
CA HIS A 121 -16.50 15.28 25.17
C HIS A 121 -17.43 15.20 26.37
N LEU A 122 -17.05 15.88 27.44
CA LEU A 122 -17.83 15.95 28.66
C LEU A 122 -18.95 16.96 28.51
N ILE A 123 -20.11 16.62 29.09
CA ILE A 123 -21.26 17.50 29.23
C ILE A 123 -21.38 17.85 30.71
N SER A 124 -21.40 19.15 31.02
CA SER A 124 -21.56 19.62 32.39
C SER A 124 -23.05 19.60 32.77
N THR A 125 -23.39 18.77 33.76
CA THR A 125 -24.76 18.58 34.26
C THR A 125 -24.91 19.00 35.72
N ALA A 126 -26.13 18.94 36.27
CA ALA A 126 -26.40 19.20 37.69
C ALA A 126 -25.57 18.28 38.61
N SER A 127 -25.33 17.05 38.19
CA SER A 127 -24.65 15.99 38.95
C SER A 127 -23.16 15.84 38.65
N GLY A 128 -22.56 16.71 37.83
CA GLY A 128 -21.15 16.63 37.43
C GLY A 128 -20.97 16.55 35.92
N GLU A 129 -19.74 16.24 35.49
CA GLU A 129 -19.37 16.16 34.07
C GLU A 129 -19.28 14.71 33.60
N THR A 130 -19.88 14.38 32.44
CA THR A 130 -19.84 13.03 31.89
C THR A 130 -20.05 13.01 30.38
N SER A 131 -19.61 11.96 29.70
CA SER A 131 -19.96 11.65 28.32
C SER A 131 -21.01 10.53 28.29
N PRO A 132 -22.27 10.81 27.86
CA PRO A 132 -23.31 9.80 27.75
C PRO A 132 -22.99 8.69 26.76
N GLY A 133 -22.35 9.03 25.64
CA GLY A 133 -21.97 8.09 24.63
C GLY A 133 -20.88 7.14 25.10
N GLU A 134 -19.87 7.67 25.77
CA GLU A 134 -18.84 6.83 26.42
C GLU A 134 -19.46 5.93 27.49
N SER A 135 -20.33 6.49 28.35
CA SER A 135 -21.03 5.75 29.40
C SER A 135 -21.94 4.64 28.84
N ALA A 136 -22.52 4.84 27.66
CA ALA A 136 -23.28 3.82 26.94
C ALA A 136 -22.39 2.73 26.30
N GLY A 137 -21.06 2.86 26.41
CA GLY A 137 -20.07 1.96 25.82
C GLY A 137 -19.97 2.06 24.31
N ILE A 138 -20.31 3.23 23.74
CA ILE A 138 -19.96 3.60 22.36
C ILE A 138 -18.47 3.93 22.33
N ARG A 139 -17.77 3.47 21.31
CA ARG A 139 -16.31 3.54 21.20
C ARG A 139 -15.88 4.39 20.02
N VAL A 140 -14.72 5.03 20.13
CA VAL A 140 -14.01 5.61 18.98
C VAL A 140 -13.87 4.55 17.88
N GLY A 141 -14.25 4.92 16.65
CA GLY A 141 -14.32 4.03 15.49
C GLY A 141 -15.69 3.36 15.27
N ASP A 142 -16.64 3.51 16.19
CA ASP A 142 -18.03 3.08 15.92
C ASP A 142 -18.67 3.96 14.85
N VAL A 143 -19.45 3.33 13.96
CA VAL A 143 -20.26 4.05 12.96
C VAL A 143 -21.73 3.93 13.33
N ILE A 144 -22.32 4.99 13.87
CA ILE A 144 -23.75 5.05 14.22
C ILE A 144 -24.56 5.11 12.92
N THR A 145 -25.41 4.11 12.70
CA THR A 145 -26.21 3.98 11.46
C THR A 145 -27.68 4.28 11.68
N LYS A 146 -28.18 4.10 12.90
CA LYS A 146 -29.56 4.44 13.27
C LYS A 146 -29.66 4.92 14.71
N ILE A 147 -30.58 5.83 14.97
CA ILE A 147 -31.02 6.21 16.31
C ILE A 147 -32.54 6.16 16.33
N ASN A 148 -33.12 5.45 17.30
CA ASN A 148 -34.57 5.19 17.41
C ASN A 148 -35.17 4.62 16.11
N GLY A 149 -34.43 3.75 15.42
CA GLY A 149 -34.86 3.13 14.17
C GLY A 149 -34.74 4.02 12.93
N LYS A 150 -34.55 5.33 13.08
CA LYS A 150 -34.32 6.27 11.98
C LYS A 150 -32.88 6.18 11.49
N THR A 151 -32.68 6.13 10.18
CA THR A 151 -31.35 6.17 9.57
C THR A 151 -30.65 7.46 9.94
N THR A 152 -29.38 7.35 10.35
CA THR A 152 -28.55 8.48 10.78
C THR A 152 -27.28 8.44 9.93
N SER A 153 -27.20 9.32 8.94
CA SER A 153 -26.08 9.40 7.99
C SER A 153 -25.41 10.76 7.94
N SER A 154 -25.94 11.76 8.64
CA SER A 154 -25.33 13.09 8.74
C SER A 154 -25.34 13.62 10.18
N ILE A 155 -24.47 14.57 10.45
CA ILE A 155 -24.48 15.34 11.70
C ILE A 155 -25.81 16.10 11.83
N THR A 156 -26.41 16.54 10.72
CA THR A 156 -27.73 17.18 10.70
C THR A 156 -28.83 16.24 11.20
N ASP A 157 -28.78 14.95 10.83
CA ASP A 157 -29.71 13.94 11.33
C ASP A 157 -29.61 13.83 12.87
N VAL A 158 -28.37 13.76 13.39
CA VAL A 158 -28.11 13.70 14.83
C VAL A 158 -28.65 14.95 15.53
N ARG A 159 -28.39 16.14 14.98
CA ARG A 159 -28.92 17.40 15.54
C ARG A 159 -30.45 17.41 15.59
N HIS A 160 -31.11 16.97 14.52
CA HIS A 160 -32.57 16.89 14.50
C HIS A 160 -33.10 15.93 15.57
N ILE A 161 -32.45 14.77 15.75
CA ILE A 161 -32.79 13.82 16.81
C ILE A 161 -32.58 14.45 18.21
N MET A 162 -31.48 15.18 18.43
CA MET A 162 -31.23 15.85 19.71
C MET A 162 -32.26 16.94 20.02
N ASN A 163 -32.72 17.69 19.01
CA ASN A 163 -33.69 18.77 19.20
C ASN A 163 -35.07 18.27 19.66
N VAL A 164 -35.42 17.03 19.35
CA VAL A 164 -36.70 16.41 19.77
C VAL A 164 -36.52 15.43 20.95
N SER A 165 -35.29 15.25 21.43
CA SER A 165 -34.98 14.37 22.57
C SER A 165 -35.38 15.03 23.88
N LYS A 166 -35.84 14.23 24.84
CA LYS A 166 -36.23 14.66 26.18
C LYS A 166 -35.32 14.07 27.25
N SER A 167 -35.28 14.72 28.39
CA SER A 167 -34.51 14.24 29.55
C SER A 167 -34.99 12.85 29.97
N GLY A 168 -34.05 11.95 30.23
CA GLY A 168 -34.33 10.61 30.75
C GLY A 168 -34.84 9.59 29.73
N GLU A 169 -35.18 10.00 28.50
CA GLU A 169 -35.61 9.06 27.47
C GLU A 169 -34.41 8.39 26.77
N PRO A 170 -34.27 7.05 26.86
CA PRO A 170 -33.16 6.35 26.23
C PRO A 170 -33.30 6.31 24.71
N LEU A 171 -32.23 6.65 24.01
CA LEU A 171 -32.06 6.50 22.58
C LEU A 171 -31.56 5.08 22.26
N LYS A 172 -32.28 4.38 21.39
CA LYS A 172 -31.87 3.09 20.82
C LYS A 172 -30.90 3.34 19.67
N VAL A 173 -29.61 3.17 19.92
CA VAL A 173 -28.53 3.40 18.96
C VAL A 173 -28.14 2.09 18.29
N THR A 174 -28.18 2.04 16.96
CA THR A 174 -27.60 0.94 16.16
C THR A 174 -26.32 1.42 15.50
N LEU A 175 -25.22 0.72 15.74
CA LEU A 175 -23.90 1.08 15.23
C LEU A 175 -23.19 -0.13 14.61
N ILE A 176 -22.19 0.15 13.80
CA ILE A 176 -21.26 -0.85 13.25
C ILE A 176 -19.94 -0.71 14.00
N ARG A 177 -19.46 -1.81 14.59
CA ARG A 177 -18.15 -1.94 15.24
C ARG A 177 -17.43 -3.13 14.64
N GLN A 178 -16.26 -2.91 14.03
CA GLN A 178 -15.48 -3.99 13.40
C GLN A 178 -16.33 -4.85 12.44
N ARG A 179 -17.19 -4.19 11.63
CA ARG A 179 -18.15 -4.82 10.70
C ARG A 179 -19.33 -5.58 11.33
N ILE A 180 -19.42 -5.61 12.66
CA ILE A 180 -20.53 -6.24 13.39
C ILE A 180 -21.54 -5.17 13.79
N MET A 181 -22.83 -5.49 13.65
CA MET A 181 -23.90 -4.61 14.13
C MET A 181 -24.05 -4.74 15.65
N VAL A 182 -23.99 -3.61 16.36
CA VAL A 182 -24.15 -3.53 17.81
C VAL A 182 -25.32 -2.60 18.12
N ARG A 183 -26.10 -2.94 19.15
CA ARG A 183 -27.17 -2.07 19.68
C ARG A 183 -26.78 -1.56 21.06
N LYS A 184 -26.98 -0.27 21.29
CA LYS A 184 -26.73 0.41 22.56
C LYS A 184 -27.95 1.23 22.97
N SER A 185 -28.08 1.43 24.28
CA SER A 185 -29.04 2.36 24.87
C SER A 185 -28.24 3.54 25.41
N LEU A 186 -28.59 4.76 25.00
CA LEU A 186 -27.88 5.98 25.37
C LEU A 186 -28.88 7.00 25.87
N ILE A 187 -28.68 7.56 27.06
CA ILE A 187 -29.53 8.62 27.59
C ILE A 187 -28.83 9.96 27.35
N PRO A 188 -29.33 10.82 26.45
CA PRO A 188 -28.68 12.10 26.15
C PRO A 188 -28.79 13.03 27.37
N LEU A 189 -27.79 13.88 27.57
CA LEU A 189 -27.77 14.83 28.69
C LEU A 189 -27.88 16.25 28.18
N LYS A 190 -28.62 17.09 28.93
CA LYS A 190 -28.75 18.52 28.68
C LYS A 190 -27.53 19.23 29.25
N ASP A 191 -26.82 19.95 28.40
CA ASP A 191 -25.70 20.79 28.81
C ASP A 191 -26.19 22.03 29.57
N LYS A 192 -25.54 22.33 30.70
CA LYS A 192 -25.89 23.48 31.56
C LYS A 192 -25.70 24.84 30.86
N ALA A 193 -24.69 24.97 30.00
CA ALA A 193 -24.30 26.26 29.44
C ALA A 193 -25.17 26.64 28.24
N ASN A 194 -25.47 25.68 27.35
CA ASN A 194 -26.22 25.96 26.12
C ASN A 194 -27.65 25.40 26.11
N GLU A 195 -28.07 24.73 27.18
CA GLU A 195 -29.41 24.16 27.35
C GLU A 195 -29.84 23.17 26.24
N ARG A 196 -28.88 22.52 25.55
CA ARG A 196 -29.15 21.54 24.49
C ARG A 196 -28.78 20.13 24.93
N TYR A 197 -29.56 19.16 24.46
CA TYR A 197 -29.23 17.74 24.61
C TYR A 197 -28.06 17.36 23.72
N GLN A 198 -27.13 16.59 24.27
CA GLN A 198 -25.94 16.13 23.58
C GLN A 198 -25.65 14.66 23.91
N LEU A 199 -24.94 14.00 22.98
CA LEU A 199 -24.49 12.62 23.12
C LEU A 199 -23.15 12.50 23.86
N GLY A 200 -22.38 13.59 24.02
CA GLY A 200 -21.01 13.56 24.55
C GLY A 200 -20.00 12.90 23.61
N LEU A 201 -20.27 12.90 22.31
CA LEU A 201 -19.45 12.29 21.27
C LEU A 201 -18.95 13.36 20.30
N PHE A 202 -17.67 13.32 19.95
CA PHE A 202 -17.17 13.94 18.73
C PHE A 202 -17.51 13.02 17.56
N ILE A 203 -18.20 13.59 16.58
CA ILE A 203 -18.75 12.85 15.45
C ILE A 203 -18.38 13.47 14.10
N ARG A 204 -18.25 12.63 13.09
CA ARG A 204 -17.93 13.02 11.71
C ARG A 204 -18.77 12.20 10.73
N ASP A 205 -19.27 12.81 9.66
CA ASP A 205 -20.10 12.16 8.63
C ASP A 205 -19.46 12.21 7.22
N SER A 206 -18.27 12.77 7.12
CA SER A 206 -17.58 12.98 5.86
C SER A 206 -16.07 12.99 6.01
N ALA A 207 -15.37 12.72 4.91
CA ALA A 207 -13.92 12.81 4.82
C ALA A 207 -13.54 13.48 3.49
N SER A 208 -12.54 14.35 3.53
CA SER A 208 -12.03 15.03 2.33
C SER A 208 -10.51 15.03 2.28
N GLY A 209 -9.95 15.00 1.09
CA GLY A 209 -8.51 15.05 0.90
C GLY A 209 -8.11 15.21 -0.54
N ILE A 210 -6.80 15.28 -0.75
CA ILE A 210 -6.18 15.39 -2.08
C ILE A 210 -5.60 14.03 -2.45
N GLY A 211 -5.87 13.58 -3.66
CA GLY A 211 -5.33 12.37 -4.23
C GLY A 211 -4.79 12.57 -5.64
N THR A 212 -4.25 11.51 -6.21
CA THR A 212 -3.89 11.44 -7.63
C THR A 212 -4.73 10.37 -8.32
N MET A 213 -5.27 10.71 -9.49
CA MET A 213 -5.91 9.77 -10.41
C MET A 213 -4.87 8.76 -10.90
N THR A 214 -5.14 7.46 -10.79
CA THR A 214 -4.21 6.42 -11.27
C THR A 214 -4.51 6.04 -12.70
N PHE A 215 -5.75 5.71 -12.99
CA PHE A 215 -6.13 5.31 -14.34
C PHE A 215 -7.58 5.63 -14.62
N TYR A 216 -7.90 5.67 -15.91
CA TYR A 216 -9.25 5.74 -16.44
C TYR A 216 -9.41 4.67 -17.53
N ASP A 217 -10.48 3.88 -17.42
CA ASP A 217 -10.95 3.00 -18.49
C ASP A 217 -11.99 3.76 -19.32
N PRO A 218 -11.64 4.16 -20.56
CA PRO A 218 -12.56 4.93 -21.38
C PRO A 218 -13.72 4.08 -21.93
N SER A 219 -13.63 2.75 -21.90
CA SER A 219 -14.70 1.88 -22.39
C SER A 219 -15.89 1.83 -21.43
N SER A 220 -15.63 1.68 -20.13
CA SER A 220 -16.67 1.64 -19.10
C SER A 220 -16.90 3.00 -18.42
N GLY A 221 -15.96 3.94 -18.53
CA GLY A 221 -15.94 5.17 -17.75
C GLY A 221 -15.45 4.99 -16.31
N THR A 222 -14.97 3.78 -15.96
CA THR A 222 -14.47 3.45 -14.63
C THR A 222 -13.10 4.07 -14.40
N TYR A 223 -12.80 4.47 -13.16
CA TYR A 223 -11.49 4.97 -12.80
C TYR A 223 -11.00 4.35 -11.49
N GLY A 224 -9.68 4.42 -11.27
CA GLY A 224 -9.04 4.13 -9.98
C GLY A 224 -8.12 5.26 -9.56
N ALA A 225 -8.04 5.52 -8.25
CA ALA A 225 -7.18 6.55 -7.66
C ALA A 225 -6.59 6.15 -6.30
N LEU A 226 -5.58 6.89 -5.84
CA LEU A 226 -4.84 6.74 -4.57
C LEU A 226 -3.98 5.48 -4.40
N GLY A 227 -4.46 4.31 -4.80
CA GLY A 227 -3.74 3.04 -4.57
C GLY A 227 -3.79 2.54 -3.11
N HIS A 228 -4.53 3.21 -2.23
CA HIS A 228 -4.75 2.77 -0.84
C HIS A 228 -6.12 3.22 -0.30
N VAL A 229 -6.50 2.66 0.84
CA VAL A 229 -7.73 3.02 1.55
C VAL A 229 -7.69 4.43 2.14
N ILE A 230 -8.79 5.17 2.04
CA ILE A 230 -9.01 6.39 2.82
C ILE A 230 -9.47 5.98 4.21
N SER A 231 -8.66 6.35 5.20
CA SER A 231 -8.96 6.19 6.62
C SER A 231 -9.23 7.53 7.27
N ASP A 232 -10.03 7.50 8.33
CA ASP A 232 -10.19 8.64 9.23
C ASP A 232 -8.88 8.91 9.97
N ARG A 233 -8.50 10.20 10.07
CA ARG A 233 -7.21 10.62 10.64
C ARG A 233 -7.10 10.32 12.13
N ASP A 234 -8.19 10.41 12.87
CA ASP A 234 -8.20 10.34 14.33
C ASP A 234 -8.31 8.87 14.79
N THR A 235 -9.10 8.07 14.08
CA THR A 235 -9.35 6.66 14.43
C THR A 235 -8.47 5.66 13.68
N GLY A 236 -7.86 6.07 12.57
CA GLY A 236 -7.14 5.19 11.64
C GLY A 236 -8.03 4.19 10.88
N GLN A 237 -9.35 4.20 11.12
CA GLN A 237 -10.26 3.23 10.52
C GLN A 237 -10.65 3.61 9.09
N PRO A 238 -10.83 2.61 8.20
CA PRO A 238 -11.37 2.82 6.87
C PRO A 238 -12.72 3.54 6.90
N ILE A 239 -12.86 4.57 6.07
CA ILE A 239 -14.14 5.25 5.86
C ILE A 239 -15.11 4.28 5.16
N LEU A 240 -16.21 3.93 5.85
CA LEU A 240 -17.31 3.17 5.26
C LEU A 240 -18.11 4.08 4.33
N VAL A 241 -17.74 4.09 3.05
CA VAL A 241 -18.34 4.97 2.04
C VAL A 241 -19.82 4.64 1.81
N LYS A 242 -20.68 5.67 1.85
CA LYS A 242 -22.07 5.63 1.34
C LYS A 242 -22.08 6.03 -0.13
N ASN A 243 -21.51 7.19 -0.38
CA ASN A 243 -21.30 7.82 -1.66
C ASN A 243 -20.15 8.82 -1.52
N GLY A 244 -19.63 9.28 -2.64
CA GLY A 244 -18.65 10.35 -2.67
C GLY A 244 -18.57 10.95 -4.06
N ARG A 245 -17.73 11.97 -4.17
CA ARG A 245 -17.44 12.64 -5.44
C ARG A 245 -15.96 12.93 -5.53
N ILE A 246 -15.49 12.96 -6.77
CA ILE A 246 -14.20 13.54 -7.12
C ILE A 246 -14.43 14.86 -7.85
N VAL A 247 -13.54 15.80 -7.57
CA VAL A 247 -13.51 17.14 -8.16
C VAL A 247 -12.11 17.43 -8.69
N ARG A 248 -12.01 18.38 -9.62
CA ARG A 248 -10.68 18.87 -10.06
C ARG A 248 -10.01 19.60 -8.90
N SER A 249 -8.71 19.36 -8.73
CA SER A 249 -7.88 20.00 -7.73
C SER A 249 -6.67 20.65 -8.41
N VAL A 250 -6.39 21.89 -8.04
CA VAL A 250 -5.26 22.66 -8.59
C VAL A 250 -4.16 22.73 -7.54
N VAL A 251 -2.97 22.24 -7.88
CA VAL A 251 -1.80 22.31 -6.99
C VAL A 251 -1.28 23.75 -7.01
N GLN A 252 -1.27 24.41 -5.86
CA GLN A 252 -0.81 25.79 -5.71
C GLN A 252 0.65 25.85 -5.26
N ALA A 253 1.03 24.94 -4.35
CA ALA A 253 2.37 24.88 -3.80
C ALA A 253 2.70 23.45 -3.32
N ILE A 254 3.98 23.25 -2.97
CA ILE A 254 4.49 22.03 -2.39
C ILE A 254 5.13 22.38 -1.04
N ASP A 255 4.66 21.75 0.05
CA ASP A 255 5.46 21.67 1.27
C ASP A 255 6.45 20.51 1.12
N ARG A 256 7.74 20.84 1.22
CA ARG A 256 8.82 19.91 0.94
C ARG A 256 8.96 18.90 2.08
N GLY A 257 9.01 17.62 1.73
CA GLY A 257 9.30 16.54 2.65
C GLY A 257 10.76 16.51 3.10
N ARG A 258 10.98 16.02 4.32
CA ARG A 258 12.28 15.78 4.94
C ARG A 258 12.23 14.50 5.77
N GLU A 259 13.38 13.98 6.15
CA GLU A 259 13.44 12.81 7.04
C GLU A 259 12.61 13.04 8.31
N GLY A 260 11.77 12.05 8.66
CA GLY A 260 10.87 12.14 9.82
C GLY A 260 9.62 13.02 9.64
N LYS A 261 9.55 13.86 8.60
CA LYS A 261 8.37 14.69 8.28
C LYS A 261 8.01 14.59 6.78
N PRO A 262 7.00 13.78 6.42
CA PRO A 262 6.47 13.76 5.06
C PRO A 262 6.04 15.17 4.61
N GLY A 263 6.34 15.51 3.35
CA GLY A 263 5.83 16.72 2.72
C GLY A 263 4.39 16.53 2.23
N GLU A 264 3.82 17.58 1.63
CA GLU A 264 2.45 17.57 1.12
C GLU A 264 2.26 18.47 -0.10
N LYS A 265 1.33 18.08 -0.97
CA LYS A 265 0.78 18.98 -1.99
C LYS A 265 -0.22 19.93 -1.35
N ILE A 266 0.01 21.24 -1.48
CA ILE A 266 -0.97 22.26 -1.11
C ILE A 266 -1.81 22.52 -2.35
N ALA A 267 -3.04 21.99 -2.34
CA ALA A 267 -3.96 22.10 -3.46
C ALA A 267 -5.33 22.62 -3.01
N PHE A 268 -6.00 23.31 -3.93
CA PHE A 268 -7.31 23.90 -3.69
C PHE A 268 -8.35 23.28 -4.61
N PHE A 269 -9.52 22.98 -4.04
CA PHE A 269 -10.74 22.67 -4.77
C PHE A 269 -11.91 23.36 -4.06
N PRO A 270 -12.70 24.19 -4.77
CA PRO A 270 -13.87 24.83 -4.19
C PRO A 270 -14.85 23.81 -3.60
N GLU A 271 -15.54 24.15 -2.50
CA GLU A 271 -16.59 23.28 -1.94
C GLU A 271 -17.69 22.99 -2.97
N ASN A 272 -18.03 23.99 -3.78
CA ASN A 272 -19.01 23.91 -4.86
C ASN A 272 -18.43 23.47 -6.20
N ALA A 273 -17.20 22.93 -6.22
CA ALA A 273 -16.58 22.46 -7.45
C ALA A 273 -17.45 21.39 -8.12
N LEU A 274 -17.61 21.53 -9.45
CA LEU A 274 -18.33 20.57 -10.24
C LEU A 274 -17.68 19.18 -10.11
N SER A 275 -18.48 18.22 -9.66
CA SER A 275 -18.07 16.81 -9.62
C SER A 275 -17.75 16.33 -11.04
N ILE A 276 -16.57 15.72 -11.19
CA ILE A 276 -16.11 15.05 -12.42
C ILE A 276 -16.36 13.55 -12.41
N GLY A 277 -16.79 12.99 -11.28
CA GLY A 277 -17.09 11.58 -11.07
C GLY A 277 -17.61 11.31 -9.67
N ASN A 278 -18.12 10.10 -9.45
CA ASN A 278 -18.54 9.62 -8.13
C ASN A 278 -17.44 8.78 -7.47
N VAL A 279 -17.57 8.52 -6.16
CA VAL A 279 -16.82 7.48 -5.45
C VAL A 279 -17.81 6.47 -4.91
N SER A 280 -17.70 5.21 -5.35
CA SER A 280 -18.57 4.11 -4.94
C SER A 280 -17.86 3.08 -4.06
N LYS A 281 -16.53 2.96 -4.18
CA LYS A 281 -15.72 2.03 -3.39
C LYS A 281 -14.54 2.75 -2.74
N ASN A 282 -14.25 2.36 -1.51
CA ASN A 282 -13.05 2.70 -0.76
C ASN A 282 -12.45 1.40 -0.23
N THR A 283 -11.36 0.93 -0.84
CA THR A 283 -10.77 -0.39 -0.61
C THR A 283 -9.30 -0.27 -0.22
N PRO A 284 -8.66 -1.35 0.27
CA PRO A 284 -7.22 -1.35 0.54
C PRO A 284 -6.33 -0.96 -0.65
N PHE A 285 -6.85 -1.02 -1.88
CA PHE A 285 -6.11 -0.79 -3.13
C PHE A 285 -6.48 0.53 -3.83
N GLY A 286 -7.33 1.36 -3.21
CA GLY A 286 -7.69 2.66 -3.75
C GLY A 286 -9.17 2.99 -3.62
N ILE A 287 -9.53 4.09 -4.26
CA ILE A 287 -10.94 4.47 -4.46
C ILE A 287 -11.33 4.26 -5.92
N PHE A 288 -12.58 3.88 -6.12
CA PHE A 288 -13.11 3.55 -7.45
C PHE A 288 -14.50 4.13 -7.62
N GLY A 289 -14.82 4.41 -8.88
CA GLY A 289 -16.10 4.97 -9.30
C GLY A 289 -16.13 5.15 -10.81
N THR A 290 -17.07 5.96 -11.27
CA THR A 290 -17.24 6.32 -12.67
C THR A 290 -17.08 7.82 -12.86
N MET A 291 -16.36 8.18 -13.91
CA MET A 291 -16.28 9.57 -14.37
C MET A 291 -17.60 9.96 -15.01
N LYS A 292 -17.99 11.24 -14.88
CA LYS A 292 -19.07 11.78 -15.68
C LYS A 292 -18.63 11.79 -17.14
N LYS A 293 -19.45 11.22 -18.01
CA LYS A 293 -19.29 11.38 -19.46
C LYS A 293 -19.58 12.84 -19.80
N ASN A 294 -18.55 13.67 -19.89
CA ASN A 294 -18.67 14.88 -20.68
C ASN A 294 -18.39 14.48 -22.13
N ASP A 295 -19.30 14.88 -23.01
CA ASP A 295 -19.41 14.44 -24.39
C ASP A 295 -18.09 14.52 -25.15
N SER A 296 -17.88 13.53 -26.02
CA SER A 296 -16.66 13.21 -26.77
C SER A 296 -15.51 12.65 -25.90
N ILE A 297 -15.50 11.32 -25.76
CA ILE A 297 -14.23 10.59 -25.62
C ILE A 297 -13.45 10.91 -26.90
N ARG A 298 -12.60 11.93 -26.84
CA ARG A 298 -11.75 12.34 -27.94
C ARG A 298 -10.80 11.18 -28.28
N SER A 299 -10.51 10.97 -29.56
CA SER A 299 -9.61 9.90 -30.01
C SER A 299 -8.22 9.99 -29.37
N ASP A 300 -7.78 11.20 -29.04
CA ASP A 300 -6.52 11.49 -28.33
C ASP A 300 -6.43 10.85 -26.92
N ILE A 301 -7.57 10.59 -26.25
CA ILE A 301 -7.63 9.87 -24.97
C ILE A 301 -7.40 8.38 -25.18
N MET A 302 -7.86 7.81 -26.30
CA MET A 302 -7.65 6.39 -26.62
C MET A 302 -6.20 6.11 -27.00
N ASP A 303 -5.56 7.02 -27.72
CA ASP A 303 -4.14 6.92 -28.10
C ASP A 303 -3.22 6.97 -26.88
N ALA A 304 -3.69 7.56 -25.77
CA ALA A 304 -2.98 7.60 -24.50
C ALA A 304 -3.14 6.30 -23.66
N ALA A 305 -3.98 5.35 -24.07
CA ALA A 305 -4.21 4.12 -23.31
C ALA A 305 -3.01 3.16 -23.42
N LEU A 306 -2.46 2.77 -22.28
CA LEU A 306 -1.36 1.83 -22.15
C LEU A 306 -1.86 0.43 -21.79
N PRO A 307 -1.23 -0.62 -22.32
CA PRO A 307 -1.46 -1.96 -21.80
C PRO A 307 -1.02 -2.06 -20.33
N ILE A 308 -1.66 -2.93 -19.57
CA ILE A 308 -1.26 -3.22 -18.19
C ILE A 308 -0.15 -4.28 -18.14
N ALA A 309 0.59 -4.32 -17.04
CA ALA A 309 1.47 -5.44 -16.71
C ALA A 309 0.90 -6.26 -15.54
N THR A 310 1.01 -7.59 -15.62
CA THR A 310 0.80 -8.46 -14.44
C THR A 310 1.94 -8.29 -13.43
N ALA A 311 1.75 -8.67 -12.17
CA ALA A 311 2.82 -8.58 -11.17
C ALA A 311 4.11 -9.31 -11.60
N GLU A 312 4.00 -10.43 -12.31
CA GLU A 312 5.15 -11.21 -12.81
C GLU A 312 5.90 -10.51 -13.95
N GLN A 313 5.24 -9.62 -14.69
CA GLN A 313 5.87 -8.86 -15.77
C GLN A 313 6.66 -7.66 -15.26
N VAL A 314 6.39 -7.21 -14.03
CA VAL A 314 7.10 -6.07 -13.43
C VAL A 314 8.48 -6.48 -12.96
N LYS A 315 9.49 -5.71 -13.34
CA LYS A 315 10.90 -5.99 -13.04
C LYS A 315 11.52 -4.90 -12.19
N GLU A 316 12.52 -5.26 -11.41
CA GLU A 316 13.45 -4.29 -10.84
C GLU A 316 14.14 -3.54 -11.98
N GLY A 317 14.22 -2.22 -11.89
CA GLY A 317 14.71 -1.42 -13.01
C GLY A 317 14.16 -0.01 -13.09
N PRO A 318 14.59 0.75 -14.12
CA PRO A 318 14.05 2.07 -14.40
C PRO A 318 12.55 2.02 -14.68
N ALA A 319 11.84 3.03 -14.18
CA ALA A 319 10.43 3.27 -14.47
C ALA A 319 10.12 4.77 -14.39
N LYS A 320 8.87 5.15 -14.64
CA LYS A 320 8.40 6.54 -14.53
C LYS A 320 7.15 6.59 -13.67
N ILE A 321 6.95 7.71 -12.98
CA ILE A 321 5.66 8.08 -12.39
C ILE A 321 5.08 9.29 -13.09
N LEU A 322 3.75 9.37 -13.14
CA LEU A 322 3.04 10.58 -13.57
C LEU A 322 2.45 11.31 -12.35
N THR A 323 2.76 12.59 -12.20
CA THR A 323 2.20 13.41 -11.11
C THR A 323 2.16 14.89 -11.46
N VAL A 324 1.40 15.66 -10.69
CA VAL A 324 1.35 17.13 -10.78
C VAL A 324 2.14 17.74 -9.63
N LEU A 325 3.05 18.66 -9.95
CA LEU A 325 3.76 19.50 -8.96
C LEU A 325 3.27 20.96 -8.94
N ASN A 326 2.68 21.44 -10.05
CA ASN A 326 2.19 22.81 -10.16
C ASN A 326 0.97 22.88 -11.09
N GLY A 327 -0.06 23.61 -10.67
CA GLY A 327 -1.31 23.79 -11.38
C GLY A 327 -2.02 22.46 -11.63
N ASN A 328 -2.22 22.14 -12.91
CA ASN A 328 -2.88 20.92 -13.38
C ASN A 328 -1.99 20.10 -14.34
N LYS A 329 -0.72 20.48 -14.48
CA LYS A 329 0.17 19.89 -15.50
C LYS A 329 0.68 18.53 -15.00
N VAL A 330 0.25 17.47 -15.68
CA VAL A 330 0.78 16.13 -15.44
C VAL A 330 2.16 16.02 -16.09
N GLU A 331 3.14 15.58 -15.31
CA GLU A 331 4.52 15.44 -15.76
C GLU A 331 5.05 14.05 -15.40
N ALA A 332 5.97 13.55 -16.24
CA ALA A 332 6.66 12.29 -16.00
C ALA A 332 7.98 12.52 -15.24
N PHE A 333 8.20 11.71 -14.22
CA PHE A 333 9.40 11.73 -13.39
C PHE A 333 10.00 10.33 -13.29
N SER A 334 11.32 10.25 -13.46
CA SER A 334 12.07 9.00 -13.35
C SER A 334 12.08 8.45 -11.92
N ILE A 335 11.91 7.14 -11.83
CA ILE A 335 12.04 6.35 -10.60
C ILE A 335 12.83 5.07 -10.89
N GLN A 336 13.23 4.38 -9.83
CA GLN A 336 13.72 3.01 -9.86
C GLN A 336 12.75 2.11 -9.10
N ILE A 337 12.33 1.00 -9.69
CA ILE A 337 11.71 -0.11 -8.96
C ILE A 337 12.85 -0.90 -8.32
N LEU A 338 12.94 -0.83 -6.99
CA LEU A 338 13.99 -1.49 -6.20
C LEU A 338 13.62 -2.94 -5.88
N ASN A 339 12.33 -3.24 -5.78
CA ASN A 339 11.82 -4.58 -5.56
C ASN A 339 10.40 -4.68 -6.13
N SER A 340 10.09 -5.81 -6.73
CA SER A 340 8.75 -6.20 -7.18
C SER A 340 8.47 -7.60 -6.64
N ILE A 341 7.47 -7.72 -5.77
CA ILE A 341 7.10 -9.00 -5.17
C ILE A 341 6.00 -9.62 -6.03
N PRO A 342 6.24 -10.74 -6.73
CA PRO A 342 5.16 -11.45 -7.41
C PRO A 342 4.14 -11.92 -6.38
N GLN A 343 2.88 -11.57 -6.58
CA GLN A 343 1.83 -11.77 -5.59
C GLN A 343 0.74 -12.71 -6.13
N LYS A 344 0.57 -13.85 -5.46
CA LYS A 344 -0.57 -14.76 -5.72
C LYS A 344 -1.89 -14.22 -5.17
N HIS A 345 -1.83 -13.30 -4.20
CA HIS A 345 -2.99 -12.71 -3.54
C HIS A 345 -2.83 -11.18 -3.39
N PRO A 346 -3.94 -10.41 -3.38
CA PRO A 346 -3.90 -8.96 -3.24
C PRO A 346 -3.13 -8.49 -2.01
N ALA A 347 -2.14 -7.61 -2.21
CA ALA A 347 -1.40 -7.02 -1.12
C ALA A 347 -0.99 -5.56 -1.42
N THR A 348 -1.03 -4.72 -0.39
CA THR A 348 -0.91 -3.25 -0.50
C THR A 348 0.52 -2.76 -0.70
N LYS A 349 1.50 -3.66 -0.59
CA LYS A 349 2.94 -3.39 -0.73
C LYS A 349 3.56 -4.39 -1.72
N GLY A 350 3.22 -4.23 -3.00
CA GLY A 350 3.77 -5.08 -4.08
C GLY A 350 5.09 -4.57 -4.64
N LEU A 351 5.27 -3.26 -4.61
CA LEU A 351 6.45 -2.60 -5.17
C LEU A 351 7.18 -1.81 -4.08
N VAL A 352 8.50 -1.79 -4.16
CA VAL A 352 9.35 -0.79 -3.49
C VAL A 352 9.97 0.07 -4.58
N ILE A 353 9.77 1.38 -4.48
CA ILE A 353 10.23 2.35 -5.48
C ILE A 353 11.12 3.40 -4.83
N LYS A 354 11.98 4.00 -5.64
CA LYS A 354 12.81 5.16 -5.27
C LYS A 354 12.76 6.23 -6.34
N ILE A 355 12.52 7.47 -5.93
CA ILE A 355 12.58 8.63 -6.82
C ILE A 355 14.04 8.87 -7.23
N THR A 356 14.28 8.94 -8.54
CA THR A 356 15.61 9.25 -9.11
C THR A 356 15.61 10.56 -9.89
N ASP A 357 14.44 11.13 -10.20
CA ASP A 357 14.34 12.39 -10.94
C ASP A 357 14.82 13.59 -10.09
N PRO A 358 15.88 14.30 -10.52
CA PRO A 358 16.43 15.42 -9.76
C PRO A 358 15.45 16.59 -9.66
N ARG A 359 14.54 16.77 -10.64
CA ARG A 359 13.55 17.85 -10.62
C ARG A 359 12.52 17.61 -9.52
N LEU A 360 12.03 16.37 -9.41
CA LEU A 360 11.09 15.99 -8.36
C LEU A 360 11.75 16.08 -6.98
N LEU A 361 12.94 15.49 -6.80
CA LEU A 361 13.69 15.56 -5.54
C LEU A 361 13.99 17.00 -5.13
N LYS A 362 14.32 17.88 -6.08
CA LYS A 362 14.54 19.30 -5.82
C LYS A 362 13.26 20.03 -5.44
N ALA A 363 12.10 19.66 -5.95
CA ALA A 363 10.83 20.31 -5.60
C ALA A 363 10.25 19.79 -4.27
N THR A 364 10.30 18.48 -4.04
CA THR A 364 9.46 17.82 -3.03
C THR A 364 10.25 17.14 -1.93
N GLY A 365 11.55 16.89 -2.12
CA GLY A 365 12.35 16.06 -1.20
C GLY A 365 12.08 14.55 -1.32
N GLY A 366 11.23 14.11 -2.25
CA GLY A 366 10.84 12.71 -2.44
C GLY A 366 9.33 12.53 -2.64
N ILE A 367 8.80 11.40 -2.19
CA ILE A 367 7.38 11.10 -2.20
C ILE A 367 6.70 11.91 -1.08
N ILE A 368 5.64 12.63 -1.43
CA ILE A 368 4.88 13.49 -0.51
C ILE A 368 3.40 13.11 -0.52
N GLN A 369 2.66 13.55 0.51
CA GLN A 369 1.22 13.38 0.55
C GLN A 369 0.55 14.02 -0.67
N GLY A 370 -0.48 13.36 -1.20
CA GLY A 370 -1.14 13.74 -2.45
C GLY A 370 -0.48 13.19 -3.72
N MET A 371 0.69 12.55 -3.65
CA MET A 371 1.24 11.73 -4.76
C MET A 371 0.65 10.32 -4.80
N SER A 372 0.03 9.87 -3.72
CA SER A 372 -0.64 8.57 -3.68
C SER A 372 -1.64 8.46 -4.83
N GLY A 373 -1.50 7.41 -5.62
CA GLY A 373 -2.23 7.18 -6.85
C GLY A 373 -1.46 7.55 -8.12
N SER A 374 -0.28 8.15 -8.02
CA SER A 374 0.58 8.43 -9.18
C SER A 374 0.84 7.14 -9.98
N PRO A 375 0.43 7.07 -11.26
CA PRO A 375 0.60 5.87 -12.08
C PRO A 375 2.09 5.58 -12.28
N ILE A 376 2.48 4.31 -12.12
CA ILE A 376 3.82 3.80 -12.37
C ILE A 376 3.84 3.13 -13.74
N ILE A 377 4.77 3.53 -14.60
CA ILE A 377 4.90 3.05 -15.98
C ILE A 377 6.31 2.47 -16.17
N GLN A 378 6.38 1.23 -16.64
CA GLN A 378 7.62 0.54 -17.00
C GLN A 378 7.43 -0.14 -18.36
N ASP A 379 8.43 -0.02 -19.25
CA ASP A 379 8.43 -0.67 -20.58
C ASP A 379 7.15 -0.41 -21.41
N GLY A 380 6.61 0.82 -21.33
CA GLY A 380 5.38 1.21 -22.03
C GLY A 380 4.09 0.63 -21.45
N LYS A 381 4.16 -0.04 -20.29
CA LYS A 381 3.01 -0.63 -19.60
C LYS A 381 2.69 0.13 -18.31
N LEU A 382 1.40 0.23 -17.99
CA LEU A 382 0.97 0.64 -16.66
C LEU A 382 1.18 -0.54 -15.70
N VAL A 383 2.00 -0.36 -14.68
CA VAL A 383 2.39 -1.47 -13.79
C VAL A 383 1.84 -1.33 -12.36
N GLY A 384 1.47 -0.12 -11.96
CA GLY A 384 0.99 0.11 -10.61
C GLY A 384 0.73 1.57 -10.27
N ALA A 385 0.62 1.84 -8.98
CA ALA A 385 0.46 3.19 -8.43
C ALA A 385 1.33 3.39 -7.18
N VAL A 386 1.84 4.60 -7.00
CA VAL A 386 2.50 5.01 -5.74
C VAL A 386 1.49 5.00 -4.60
N THR A 387 1.85 4.51 -3.42
CA THR A 387 0.95 4.48 -2.25
C THR A 387 1.49 5.29 -1.07
N HIS A 388 2.43 4.73 -0.30
CA HIS A 388 2.93 5.32 0.95
C HIS A 388 4.43 5.59 0.86
N VAL A 389 4.88 6.67 1.49
CA VAL A 389 6.29 7.03 1.64
C VAL A 389 6.92 6.34 2.84
N PHE A 390 8.24 6.07 2.80
CA PHE A 390 8.97 5.63 3.98
C PHE A 390 9.27 6.83 4.90
N VAL A 391 8.96 6.70 6.19
CA VAL A 391 9.12 7.82 7.14
C VAL A 391 10.58 8.28 7.27
N ASN A 392 11.53 7.33 7.20
CA ASN A 392 12.97 7.60 7.37
C ASN A 392 13.71 7.85 6.05
N ASP A 393 13.07 7.60 4.90
CA ASP A 393 13.63 7.89 3.59
C ASP A 393 12.52 8.40 2.67
N PRO A 394 12.27 9.72 2.61
CA PRO A 394 11.22 10.26 1.77
C PRO A 394 11.45 10.01 0.28
N THR A 395 12.67 9.67 -0.15
CA THR A 395 12.96 9.36 -1.55
C THR A 395 12.43 7.98 -1.96
N SER A 396 12.09 7.13 -0.99
CA SER A 396 11.61 5.77 -1.22
C SER A 396 10.20 5.55 -0.68
N GLY A 397 9.50 4.58 -1.25
CA GLY A 397 8.13 4.27 -0.86
C GLY A 397 7.61 2.97 -1.44
N TYR A 398 6.33 2.72 -1.18
CA TYR A 398 5.61 1.57 -1.67
C TYR A 398 4.79 1.90 -2.92
N GLY A 399 4.55 0.88 -3.72
CA GLY A 399 3.53 0.87 -4.76
C GLY A 399 2.64 -0.37 -4.69
N VAL A 400 1.46 -0.25 -5.27
CA VAL A 400 0.51 -1.35 -5.48
C VAL A 400 0.54 -1.72 -6.96
N HIS A 401 0.45 -3.02 -7.27
CA HIS A 401 0.31 -3.46 -8.66
C HIS A 401 -1.04 -3.05 -9.24
N ILE A 402 -1.04 -2.73 -10.54
CA ILE A 402 -2.25 -2.29 -11.24
C ILE A 402 -3.33 -3.38 -11.26
N GLU A 403 -2.92 -4.66 -11.28
CA GLU A 403 -3.82 -5.82 -11.31
C GLU A 403 -4.83 -5.82 -10.14
N TRP A 404 -4.40 -5.41 -8.95
CA TRP A 404 -5.28 -5.35 -7.78
C TRP A 404 -6.27 -4.21 -7.87
N MET A 405 -5.85 -3.10 -8.47
CA MET A 405 -6.71 -1.96 -8.66
C MET A 405 -7.79 -2.23 -9.70
N ILE A 406 -7.48 -2.92 -10.80
CA ILE A 406 -8.48 -3.24 -11.83
C ILE A 406 -9.47 -4.32 -11.37
N GLU A 407 -9.03 -5.25 -10.51
CA GLU A 407 -9.90 -6.24 -9.88
C GLU A 407 -10.94 -5.55 -8.99
N GLU A 408 -10.50 -4.62 -8.13
CA GLU A 408 -11.40 -3.82 -7.29
C GLU A 408 -12.32 -2.90 -8.11
N ALA A 409 -11.81 -2.36 -9.21
CA ALA A 409 -12.58 -1.56 -10.15
C ALA A 409 -13.65 -2.38 -10.90
N GLY A 410 -13.50 -3.71 -10.95
CA GLY A 410 -14.40 -4.60 -11.70
C GLY A 410 -14.21 -4.52 -13.22
N ILE A 411 -13.02 -4.13 -13.68
CA ILE A 411 -12.69 -3.96 -15.11
C ILE A 411 -12.38 -5.31 -15.79
N ASP A 412 -12.09 -6.36 -15.02
CA ASP A 412 -11.99 -7.71 -15.59
C ASP A 412 -12.37 -8.84 -14.61
N LYS A 413 -13.29 -9.72 -15.03
CA LYS A 413 -13.60 -11.00 -14.36
C LYS A 413 -12.87 -12.19 -15.02
N ASN A 414 -12.35 -12.03 -16.24
CA ASN A 414 -11.69 -13.08 -17.03
C ASN A 414 -10.18 -13.18 -16.73
N HIS A 415 -9.52 -12.14 -16.22
CA HIS A 415 -8.13 -12.26 -15.72
C HIS A 415 -8.00 -13.29 -14.60
N GLN A 416 -9.07 -13.54 -13.84
CA GLN A 416 -9.15 -14.59 -12.83
C GLN A 416 -9.06 -16.00 -13.42
N PHE A 417 -9.52 -16.19 -14.67
CA PHE A 417 -9.46 -17.48 -15.37
C PHE A 417 -8.02 -17.86 -15.75
N LEU A 418 -7.24 -16.89 -16.25
CA LEU A 418 -5.84 -17.12 -16.65
C LEU A 418 -4.93 -17.47 -15.45
N ARG A 419 -5.27 -17.00 -14.25
CA ARG A 419 -4.57 -17.40 -13.02
C ARG A 419 -4.86 -18.83 -12.58
N LYS A 420 -6.07 -19.35 -12.85
CA LYS A 420 -6.42 -20.73 -12.50
C LYS A 420 -5.73 -21.73 -13.44
N GLU A 421 -5.59 -21.40 -14.72
CA GLU A 421 -4.91 -22.28 -15.68
C GLU A 421 -3.38 -22.24 -15.58
N ALA A 422 -2.78 -21.13 -15.14
CA ALA A 422 -1.34 -21.06 -14.91
C ALA A 422 -0.89 -21.67 -13.55
N ALA A 423 -1.83 -21.97 -12.65
CA ALA A 423 -1.57 -22.52 -11.32
C ALA A 423 -2.02 -23.99 -11.14
N GLY A 424 -2.65 -24.58 -12.17
CA GLY A 424 -2.86 -26.02 -12.32
C GLY A 424 -1.80 -26.61 -13.24
#